data_AF-A0A968PJ54-F1
#
_entry.id   AF-A0A968PJ54-F1
#
_cell.length_a   1.000
_cell.length_b   1.000
_cell.length_c   1.000
_cell.angle_alpha   90.00
_cell.angle_beta   90.00
_cell.angle_gamma   90.00
#
_symmetry.space_group_name_H-M   'P 1'
#
loop_
_entity.id
_entity.type
_entity.pdbx_description
1 polymer ?
#
loop_
_entity_poly.entity_id
_entity_poly.type
_entity_poly.pdbx_seq_one_letter_code
_entity_poly.pdbx_strand_id
1 'polypeptide(L)'
;MEELEPRLFSFNSPYGACPACHGLGTILEFDPDLIIPDATLSLTKGAIDAWRHQGKDMNIWYAQIVRKYCRQFDVDAEQPFKKIPRS
;
A
#
# COMPACT_ATOMS: atom_id res chain seq x y z
N MET A 1 23.14 -4.55 -33.11
CA MET A 1 22.10 -5.55 -32.76
C MET A 1 22.84 -6.64 -32.03
N GLU A 2 22.53 -6.88 -30.75
CA GLU A 2 23.13 -8.01 -30.03
C GLU A 2 22.78 -9.32 -30.75
N GLU A 3 23.76 -10.22 -30.82
CA GLU A 3 23.60 -11.52 -31.46
C GLU A 3 22.63 -12.38 -30.64
N LEU A 4 21.73 -13.12 -31.30
CA LEU A 4 20.73 -13.92 -30.59
C LEU A 4 21.40 -15.09 -29.87
N GLU A 5 21.52 -14.96 -28.56
CA GLU A 5 22.14 -15.96 -27.68
C GLU A 5 21.11 -16.57 -26.72
N PRO A 6 21.24 -17.87 -26.34
CA PRO A 6 20.29 -18.53 -25.45
C PRO A 6 20.02 -17.80 -24.13
N ARG A 7 21.01 -17.07 -23.59
CA ARG A 7 20.89 -16.32 -22.32
C ARG A 7 19.93 -15.14 -22.38
N LEU A 8 19.58 -14.65 -23.58
CA LEU A 8 18.58 -13.60 -23.78
C LEU A 8 17.16 -14.10 -23.51
N PHE A 9 16.95 -15.41 -23.54
CA PHE A 9 15.65 -16.04 -23.29
C PHE A 9 15.52 -16.63 -21.88
N SER A 10 16.56 -16.49 -21.05
CA SER A 10 16.55 -16.96 -19.67
C SER A 10 16.08 -15.87 -18.72
N PHE A 11 14.96 -16.10 -18.03
CA PHE A 11 14.45 -15.21 -16.98
C PHE A 11 15.35 -15.20 -15.72
N ASN A 12 16.23 -16.20 -15.57
CA ASN A 12 17.23 -16.25 -14.50
C ASN A 12 18.54 -15.53 -14.86
N SER A 13 18.62 -14.95 -16.05
CA SER A 13 19.76 -14.18 -16.54
C SER A 13 19.40 -12.69 -16.58
N PRO A 14 20.26 -11.78 -16.10
CA PRO A 14 19.98 -10.34 -16.18
C PRO A 14 19.81 -9.85 -17.63
N TYR A 15 20.38 -10.58 -18.61
CA TYR A 15 20.26 -10.29 -20.03
C TYR A 15 18.88 -10.63 -20.62
N GLY A 16 18.15 -11.57 -20.02
CA GLY A 16 16.82 -12.01 -20.49
C GLY A 16 15.68 -11.73 -19.51
N ALA A 17 15.98 -11.36 -18.28
CA ALA A 17 15.00 -11.02 -17.26
C ALA A 17 14.28 -9.70 -17.61
N CYS A 18 12.95 -9.69 -17.46
CA CYS A 18 12.19 -8.45 -17.53
C CYS A 18 12.68 -7.48 -16.45
N PRO A 19 13.10 -6.24 -16.77
CA PRO A 19 13.67 -5.31 -15.81
C PRO A 19 12.66 -4.81 -14.77
N ALA A 20 11.36 -4.88 -15.07
CA ALA A 20 10.31 -4.43 -14.14
C ALA A 20 10.07 -5.43 -12.98
N CYS A 21 10.16 -6.74 -13.26
CA CYS A 21 9.91 -7.79 -12.27
C CYS A 21 11.14 -8.65 -11.96
N HIS A 22 12.30 -8.29 -12.51
CA HIS A 22 13.56 -9.03 -12.40
C HIS A 22 13.44 -10.53 -12.72
N GLY A 23 12.60 -10.86 -13.71
CA GLY A 23 12.39 -12.24 -14.14
C GLY A 23 11.45 -13.08 -13.27
N LEU A 24 10.86 -12.52 -12.21
CA LEU A 24 9.90 -13.21 -11.33
C LEU A 24 8.51 -13.38 -11.96
N GLY A 25 8.18 -12.57 -12.97
CA GLY A 25 6.87 -12.57 -13.62
C GLY A 25 5.74 -11.95 -12.80
N THR A 26 6.04 -11.46 -11.59
CA THR A 26 5.10 -10.81 -10.68
C THR A 26 5.75 -9.61 -10.00
N ILE A 27 4.94 -8.65 -9.56
CA ILE A 27 5.37 -7.49 -8.79
C ILE A 27 4.60 -7.52 -7.46
N LEU A 28 5.30 -7.26 -6.37
CA LEU A 28 4.66 -7.13 -5.07
C LEU A 28 4.09 -5.73 -4.94
N GLU A 29 2.78 -5.63 -4.77
CA GLU A 29 2.05 -4.38 -4.69
C GLU A 29 1.16 -4.34 -3.44
N PHE A 30 0.76 -3.14 -3.03
CA PHE A 30 -0.19 -2.96 -1.95
C PHE A 30 -1.61 -3.19 -2.47
N ASP A 31 -2.35 -4.09 -1.81
CA ASP A 31 -3.78 -4.26 -2.02
C ASP A 31 -4.56 -3.33 -1.07
N PRO A 32 -5.31 -2.33 -1.58
CA PRO A 32 -6.12 -1.44 -0.74
C PRO A 32 -7.13 -2.16 0.15
N ASP A 33 -7.68 -3.29 -0.32
CA ASP A 33 -8.70 -4.04 0.42
C ASP A 33 -8.08 -4.77 1.63
N LEU A 34 -6.77 -5.06 1.58
CA LEU A 34 -6.02 -5.57 2.73
C LEU A 34 -5.60 -4.46 3.71
N ILE A 35 -5.47 -3.22 3.24
CA ILE A 35 -5.14 -2.07 4.11
C ILE A 35 -6.38 -1.58 4.86
N ILE A 36 -7.55 -1.57 4.18
CA ILE A 36 -8.83 -1.10 4.70
C ILE A 36 -9.90 -2.18 4.47
N PRO A 37 -9.88 -3.28 5.25
CA PRO A 37 -10.80 -4.39 5.05
C PRO A 37 -12.25 -4.05 5.39
N ASP A 38 -12.47 -3.08 6.28
CA ASP A 38 -13.80 -2.58 6.64
C ASP A 38 -13.91 -1.06 6.44
N ALA A 39 -14.35 -0.67 5.25
CA ALA A 39 -14.59 0.72 4.88
C ALA A 39 -15.82 1.36 5.57
N THR A 40 -16.55 0.62 6.42
CA THR A 40 -17.65 1.17 7.23
C THR A 40 -17.15 1.81 8.53
N LEU A 41 -15.93 1.48 8.97
CA LEU A 41 -15.27 2.12 10.10
C LEU A 41 -14.78 3.52 9.73
N SER A 42 -14.64 4.37 10.74
CA SER A 42 -14.01 5.68 10.60
C SER A 42 -12.49 5.58 10.74
N LEU A 43 -11.77 6.63 10.32
CA LEU A 43 -10.32 6.69 10.46
C LEU A 43 -9.89 6.59 11.94
N THR A 44 -10.64 7.20 12.86
CA THR A 44 -10.38 7.14 14.31
C THR A 44 -10.73 5.81 14.95
N LYS A 45 -11.67 5.06 14.36
CA LYS A 45 -12.10 3.72 14.83
C LYS A 45 -11.30 2.58 14.21
N GLY A 46 -10.21 2.89 13.50
CA GLY A 46 -9.27 1.88 13.00
C GLY A 46 -9.62 1.32 11.64
N ALA A 47 -10.19 2.13 10.73
CA ALA A 47 -10.37 1.72 9.33
C ALA A 47 -9.05 1.29 8.65
N ILE A 48 -7.91 1.89 9.03
CA ILE A 48 -6.58 1.51 8.52
C ILE A 48 -6.03 0.36 9.37
N ASP A 49 -6.29 -0.87 8.95
CA ASP A 49 -5.95 -2.06 9.73
C ASP A 49 -4.45 -2.36 9.74
N ALA A 50 -3.77 -2.06 8.63
CA ALA A 50 -2.32 -2.24 8.46
C ALA A 50 -1.46 -1.54 9.54
N TRP A 51 -2.01 -0.58 10.29
CA TRP A 51 -1.32 0.16 11.35
C TRP A 51 -1.66 -0.29 12.77
N ARG A 52 -2.60 -1.21 12.97
CA ARG A 52 -3.15 -1.52 14.32
C ARG A 52 -2.28 -2.47 15.14
N HIS A 53 -1.41 -3.24 14.49
CA HIS A 53 -0.67 -4.33 15.12
C HIS A 53 0.77 -3.96 15.52
N GLN A 54 1.13 -2.67 15.47
CA GLN A 54 2.49 -2.19 15.63
C GLN A 54 2.81 -1.71 17.05
N GLY A 55 2.44 -2.47 18.08
CA GLY A 55 2.74 -2.11 19.48
C GLY A 55 2.18 -0.74 19.92
N LYS A 56 2.32 -0.40 21.21
CA LYS A 56 1.66 0.77 21.78
C LYS A 56 2.17 2.10 21.20
N ASP A 57 3.47 2.29 21.13
CA ASP A 57 4.07 3.58 20.78
C ASP A 57 3.83 3.92 19.30
N MET A 58 3.96 2.94 18.40
CA MET A 58 3.68 3.16 16.98
C MET A 58 2.20 3.42 16.74
N ASN A 59 1.30 2.71 17.43
CA ASN A 59 -0.14 2.96 17.33
C ASN A 59 -0.50 4.40 17.75
N ILE A 60 0.14 4.93 18.80
CA ILE A 60 -0.03 6.34 19.21
C ILE A 60 0.44 7.29 18.11
N TRP A 61 1.60 7.03 17.51
CA TRP A 61 2.16 7.83 16.42
C TRP A 61 1.25 7.84 15.18
N TYR A 62 0.78 6.67 14.72
CA TYR A 62 -0.16 6.59 13.61
C TYR A 62 -1.47 7.34 13.91
N ALA A 63 -1.99 7.22 15.13
CA ALA A 63 -3.18 7.96 15.52
C ALA A 63 -2.95 9.49 15.52
N GLN A 64 -1.73 9.98 15.76
CA GLN A 64 -1.40 11.40 15.61
C GLN A 64 -1.38 11.83 14.14
N ILE A 65 -0.81 11.00 13.25
CA ILE A 65 -0.80 11.25 11.81
C ILE A 65 -2.23 11.35 11.26
N VAL A 66 -3.08 10.38 11.57
CA VAL A 66 -4.48 10.37 11.13
C VAL A 66 -5.21 11.64 11.58
N ARG A 67 -5.08 12.01 12.85
CA ARG A 67 -5.70 13.24 13.37
C ARG A 67 -5.17 14.50 12.68
N LYS A 68 -3.87 14.55 12.35
CA LYS A 68 -3.29 15.68 11.62
C LYS A 68 -3.84 15.76 10.20
N TYR A 69 -3.93 14.63 9.51
CA TYR A 69 -4.54 14.53 8.18
C TYR A 69 -5.99 15.03 8.20
N CYS A 70 -6.83 14.53 9.11
CA CYS A 70 -8.23 14.95 9.23
C CYS A 70 -8.36 16.46 9.41
N ARG A 71 -7.53 17.08 10.28
CA ARG A 71 -7.54 18.53 10.50
C ARG A 71 -7.07 19.34 9.29
N GLN A 72 -6.07 18.84 8.56
CA GLN A 72 -5.48 19.56 7.44
C GLN A 72 -6.40 19.56 6.20
N PHE A 73 -7.12 18.46 6.00
CA PHE A 73 -7.97 18.25 4.81
C PHE A 73 -9.46 18.36 5.10
N ASP A 74 -9.84 18.84 6.29
CA ASP A 74 -11.24 18.98 6.75
C ASP A 74 -12.07 17.70 6.57
N VAL A 75 -11.44 16.56 6.87
CA VAL A 75 -12.10 15.25 6.82
C VAL A 75 -12.72 14.99 8.18
N ASP A 76 -14.05 14.83 8.24
CA ASP A 76 -14.72 14.33 9.44
C ASP A 76 -14.13 12.98 9.82
N ALA A 77 -13.51 12.92 11.00
CA ALA A 77 -12.73 11.79 11.47
C ALA A 77 -13.62 10.63 11.95
N GLU A 78 -14.91 10.90 12.24
CA GLU A 78 -15.89 9.93 12.71
C GLU A 78 -16.77 9.37 11.59
N GLN A 79 -16.76 9.99 10.41
CA GLN A 79 -17.48 9.45 9.26
C GLN A 79 -16.85 8.12 8.80
N PRO A 80 -17.66 7.18 8.29
CA PRO A 80 -17.16 5.97 7.64
C PRO A 80 -16.16 6.29 6.53
N PHE A 81 -15.07 5.52 6.42
CA PHE A 81 -14.01 5.72 5.42
C PHE A 81 -14.58 5.82 3.99
N LYS A 82 -15.56 4.97 3.65
CA LYS A 82 -16.23 4.99 2.34
C LYS A 82 -16.93 6.30 1.96
N LYS A 83 -17.17 7.20 2.92
CA LYS A 83 -17.79 8.51 2.69
C LYS A 83 -16.76 9.63 2.47
N ILE A 84 -15.49 9.37 2.72
CA ILE A 84 -14.42 10.34 2.47
C ILE A 84 -14.36 10.60 0.96
N PRO A 85 -14.39 11.87 0.51
CA PRO A 85 -14.35 12.20 -0.92
C PRO A 85 -13.09 11.65 -1.58
N ARG A 86 -13.23 11.15 -2.81
CA ARG A 86 -12.08 10.90 -3.68
C ARG A 86 -11.53 12.24 -4.15
N SER A 87 -10.22 12.45 -3.97
CA SER A 87 -9.48 13.59 -4.51
C SER A 87 -9.36 13.52 -6.02
#